data_AF-A0A928SPE1-F1
#
_entry.id   AF-A0A928SPE1-F1
#
_cell.length_a   1.000
_cell.length_b   1.000
_cell.length_c   1.000
_cell.angle_alpha   90.00
_cell.angle_beta   90.00
_cell.angle_gamma   90.00
#
_symmetry.space_group_name_H-M   'P 1'
#
loop_
_entity.id
_entity.type
_entity.pdbx_description
1 polymer ?
#
loop_
_entity_poly.entity_id
_entity_poly.type
_entity_poly.pdbx_seq_one_letter_code
_entity_poly.pdbx_strand_id
1 'polypeptide(L)'
;MLNCPTCSKAVNIYAKVCLHCGGSLTPSGSTPEAPRAAAPSPEPCAKCQHGQLIVVSPFYLPDVQNNGSVMPMAVASGLEARWQVLTGGSFRAHVCLTCGYTEWYAQELGALAATVGKIPNVSAVEANGATPYR
;
A
#
# COMPACT_ATOMS: atom_id res chain seq x y z
N MET A 1 20.11 20.46 -2.69
CA MET A 1 20.16 19.12 -3.34
C MET A 1 21.22 18.32 -2.62
N LEU A 2 20.92 17.09 -2.20
CA LEU A 2 21.94 16.19 -1.67
C LEU A 2 22.55 15.39 -2.82
N ASN A 3 23.81 14.96 -2.69
CA ASN A 3 24.39 13.97 -3.58
C ASN A 3 24.26 12.59 -2.94
N CYS A 4 23.95 11.58 -3.74
CA CYS A 4 23.95 10.20 -3.29
C CYS A 4 25.38 9.80 -2.85
N PRO A 5 25.57 9.24 -1.65
CA PRO A 5 26.91 8.85 -1.18
C PRO A 5 27.51 7.68 -1.99
N THR A 6 26.70 6.92 -2.71
CA THR A 6 27.13 5.76 -3.51
C THR A 6 27.55 6.14 -4.93
N CYS A 7 26.84 7.04 -5.59
CA CYS A 7 27.07 7.36 -7.02
C CYS A 7 27.30 8.86 -7.31
N SER A 8 27.30 9.71 -6.27
CA SER A 8 27.50 11.16 -6.35
C SER A 8 26.51 11.95 -7.22
N LYS A 9 25.43 11.32 -7.71
CA LYS A 9 24.37 12.01 -8.45
C LYS A 9 23.50 12.84 -7.51
N ALA A 10 23.05 13.99 -8.01
CA ALA A 10 22.07 14.82 -7.32
C ALA A 10 20.77 14.03 -7.10
N VAL A 11 20.28 14.04 -5.86
CA VAL A 11 19.06 13.34 -5.45
C VAL A 11 18.13 14.32 -4.73
N ASN A 12 16.83 14.01 -4.81
CA ASN A 12 15.81 14.71 -4.05
C ASN A 12 15.97 14.37 -2.56
N ILE A 13 15.96 15.40 -1.71
CA ILE A 13 16.13 15.27 -0.26
C ILE A 13 15.02 14.45 0.43
N TYR A 14 13.87 14.29 -0.23
CA TYR A 14 12.74 13.49 0.27
C TYR A 14 12.84 12.02 -0.13
N ALA A 15 13.79 11.64 -1.00
CA ALA A 15 13.97 10.25 -1.40
C ALA A 15 14.79 9.48 -0.35
N LYS A 16 14.30 8.32 0.10
CA LYS A 16 15.08 7.41 0.96
C LYS A 16 16.08 6.55 0.18
N VAL A 17 15.92 6.47 -1.15
CA VAL A 17 16.71 5.62 -2.05
C VAL A 17 17.07 6.40 -3.31
N CYS A 18 18.30 6.26 -3.82
CA CYS A 18 18.72 6.84 -5.08
C CYS A 18 18.11 6.09 -6.26
N LEU A 19 17.31 6.78 -7.08
CA LEU A 19 16.68 6.20 -8.28
C LEU A 19 17.68 5.80 -9.38
N HIS A 20 18.94 6.24 -9.28
CA HIS A 20 19.95 5.93 -10.30
C HIS A 20 20.71 4.63 -10.01
N CYS A 21 21.02 4.35 -8.75
CA CYS A 21 21.85 3.20 -8.37
C CYS A 21 21.23 2.30 -7.29
N GLY A 22 20.03 2.63 -6.79
CA GLY A 22 19.38 1.90 -5.70
C GLY A 22 20.03 2.07 -4.32
N GLY A 23 21.05 2.92 -4.19
CA GLY A 23 21.75 3.16 -2.92
C GLY A 23 20.89 3.88 -1.88
N SER A 24 20.99 3.48 -0.62
CA SER A 24 20.30 4.16 0.49
C SER A 24 20.81 5.59 0.68
N LEU A 25 19.91 6.51 0.96
CA LEU A 25 20.21 7.93 1.22
C LEU A 25 20.12 8.28 2.71
N THR A 26 19.86 7.31 3.59
CA THR A 26 19.78 7.55 5.03
C THR A 26 21.19 7.68 5.65
N PRO A 27 21.41 8.66 6.54
CA PRO A 27 22.66 8.77 7.28
C PRO A 27 22.89 7.50 8.13
N SER A 28 24.11 6.98 8.04
CA SER A 28 24.58 5.80 8.77
C SER A 28 24.54 6.10 10.28
N GLY A 29 23.43 5.72 10.92
CA GLY A 29 23.18 6.05 12.34
C GLY A 29 21.85 5.53 12.89
N SER A 30 20.93 5.04 12.05
CA SER A 30 19.76 4.31 12.53
C SER A 30 20.13 2.86 12.85
N THR A 31 19.86 2.45 14.08
CA THR A 31 19.85 1.07 14.58
C THR A 31 19.32 0.10 13.51
N PRO A 32 19.93 -1.08 13.29
CA PRO A 32 19.44 -2.05 12.33
C PRO A 32 17.97 -2.37 12.64
N GLU A 33 17.09 -1.94 11.74
CA GLU A 33 15.69 -2.33 11.73
C GLU A 33 15.68 -3.86 11.70
N ALA A 34 15.00 -4.47 12.68
CA ALA A 34 14.91 -5.92 12.80
C ALA A 34 14.59 -6.52 11.42
N PRO A 35 15.20 -7.65 11.03
CA PRO A 35 15.02 -8.21 9.70
C PRO A 35 13.52 -8.38 9.44
N ARG A 36 12.99 -7.48 8.61
CA ARG A 36 11.62 -7.55 8.13
C ARG A 36 11.51 -8.92 7.51
N ALA A 37 10.60 -9.75 8.04
CA ALA A 37 10.38 -11.12 7.57
C ALA A 37 10.49 -11.13 6.05
N ALA A 38 11.36 -11.99 5.52
CA ALA A 38 11.65 -12.04 4.09
C ALA A 38 10.31 -12.02 3.35
N ALA A 39 10.11 -11.00 2.51
CA ALA A 39 8.89 -10.90 1.74
C ALA A 39 8.72 -12.21 0.98
N PRO A 40 7.52 -12.80 0.97
CA PRO A 40 7.28 -14.02 0.21
C PRO A 40 7.78 -13.81 -1.23
N SER A 41 8.41 -14.84 -1.79
CA SER A 41 8.91 -14.81 -3.17
C SER A 41 7.81 -14.28 -4.09
N PRO A 42 8.10 -13.28 -4.95
CA PRO A 42 7.08 -12.62 -5.73
C PRO A 42 6.40 -13.67 -6.63
N GLU A 43 5.09 -13.84 -6.45
CA GLU A 43 4.29 -14.69 -7.31
C GLU A 43 4.34 -14.16 -8.75
N PRO A 44 4.30 -15.05 -9.77
CA PRO A 44 4.24 -14.61 -11.15
C PRO A 44 2.96 -13.80 -11.39
N CYS A 45 2.98 -12.89 -12.37
CA CYS A 45 1.79 -12.12 -12.74
C CYS A 45 0.62 -13.06 -13.10
N ALA A 46 -0.53 -12.92 -12.42
CA ALA A 46 -1.69 -13.79 -12.67
C ALA A 46 -2.23 -13.71 -14.11
N LYS A 47 -1.96 -12.61 -14.83
CA LYS A 47 -2.42 -12.41 -16.22
C LYS A 47 -1.46 -12.96 -17.27
N CYS A 48 -0.17 -12.61 -17.21
CA CYS A 48 0.78 -13.01 -18.25
C CYS A 48 1.76 -14.09 -17.82
N GLN A 49 1.73 -14.52 -16.55
CA GLN A 49 2.61 -15.52 -15.93
C GLN A 49 4.11 -15.21 -15.96
N HIS A 50 4.47 -14.01 -16.40
CA HIS A 50 5.84 -13.53 -16.50
C HIS A 50 5.96 -12.15 -15.84
N GLY A 51 7.20 -11.71 -15.66
CA GLY A 51 7.51 -10.32 -15.30
C GLY A 51 7.62 -10.06 -13.81
N GLN A 52 8.32 -8.97 -13.49
CA GLN A 52 8.50 -8.48 -12.13
C GLN A 52 7.23 -7.74 -11.67
N LEU A 53 6.77 -8.03 -10.46
CA LEU A 53 5.71 -7.28 -9.80
C LEU A 53 6.29 -6.17 -8.94
N ILE A 54 5.75 -4.96 -9.06
CA ILE A 54 5.88 -3.93 -8.03
C ILE A 54 4.75 -4.14 -7.03
N VAL A 55 5.10 -4.23 -5.75
CA VAL A 55 4.15 -4.28 -4.64
C VAL A 55 4.08 -2.90 -3.99
N VAL A 56 2.91 -2.26 -4.06
CA VAL A 56 2.62 -0.99 -3.38
C VAL A 56 1.80 -1.32 -2.13
N SER A 57 2.38 -1.18 -0.93
CA SER A 57 1.73 -1.52 0.33
C SER A 57 2.23 -0.63 1.48
N PRO A 58 1.34 0.13 2.14
CA PRO A 58 -0.05 0.38 1.72
C PRO A 58 -0.09 1.29 0.48
N PHE A 59 -1.19 1.24 -0.27
CA PHE A 59 -1.49 2.19 -1.34
C PHE A 59 -2.05 3.48 -0.72
N TYR A 60 -1.45 4.63 -1.02
CA TYR A 60 -1.84 5.92 -0.42
C TYR A 60 -2.64 6.79 -1.39
N LEU A 61 -3.59 7.56 -0.86
CA LEU A 61 -4.34 8.61 -1.56
C LEU A 61 -4.17 9.96 -0.84
N PRO A 62 -4.39 11.09 -1.52
CA PRO A 62 -4.50 12.39 -0.86
C PRO A 62 -5.56 12.35 0.23
N ASP A 63 -5.23 12.93 1.39
CA ASP A 63 -6.17 13.05 2.50
C ASP A 63 -7.15 14.19 2.22
N VAL A 64 -8.43 13.84 2.07
CA VAL A 64 -9.48 14.82 1.76
C VAL A 64 -9.80 15.74 2.94
N GLN A 65 -9.38 15.39 4.16
CA GLN A 65 -9.59 16.22 5.35
C GLN A 65 -8.42 17.17 5.63
N ASN A 66 -7.24 16.91 5.05
CA ASN A 66 -6.04 17.68 5.32
C ASN A 66 -5.20 17.85 4.05
N ASN A 67 -5.31 19.03 3.44
CA ASN A 67 -4.56 19.41 2.25
C ASN A 67 -3.05 19.36 2.54
N GLY A 68 -2.39 18.33 1.99
CA GLY A 68 -0.94 18.13 2.11
C GLY A 68 -0.54 16.85 2.84
N SER A 69 -1.49 16.11 3.42
CA SER A 69 -1.26 14.75 3.87
C SER A 69 -1.72 13.71 2.84
N VAL A 70 -1.20 12.50 3.02
CA VAL A 70 -1.68 11.29 2.36
C VAL A 70 -2.12 10.31 3.42
N MET A 71 -3.09 9.47 3.09
CA MET A 71 -3.59 8.41 3.96
C MET A 71 -3.67 7.10 3.18
N PRO A 72 -3.55 5.93 3.84
CA PRO A 72 -3.82 4.66 3.19
C PRO A 72 -5.21 4.65 2.58
N MET A 73 -5.34 4.13 1.36
CA MET A 73 -6.62 3.89 0.72
C MET A 73 -7.35 2.80 1.50
N ALA A 74 -8.44 3.19 2.16
CA ALA A 74 -9.24 2.28 2.95
C ALA A 74 -10.10 1.35 2.07
N VAL A 75 -10.36 0.14 2.54
CA VAL A 75 -11.30 -0.79 1.88
C VAL A 75 -12.74 -0.32 2.06
N ALA A 76 -13.04 0.19 3.25
CA ALA A 76 -14.29 0.85 3.58
C ALA A 76 -14.01 2.22 4.19
N SER A 77 -14.78 3.23 3.80
CA SER A 77 -14.73 4.54 4.44
C SER A 77 -16.12 5.17 4.52
N GLY A 78 -16.36 5.97 5.54
CA GLY A 78 -17.55 6.79 5.64
C GLY A 78 -17.49 7.76 6.80
N LEU A 79 -18.56 8.52 6.97
CA LEU A 79 -18.67 9.55 8.01
C LEU A 79 -19.56 9.04 9.14
N GLU A 80 -19.09 9.15 10.37
CA GLU A 80 -19.90 8.95 11.57
C GLU A 80 -20.60 10.26 11.97
N ALA A 81 -21.57 10.15 12.88
CA ALA A 81 -22.09 11.30 13.61
C ALA A 81 -20.92 12.12 14.21
N ARG A 82 -20.96 13.45 14.05
CA ARG A 82 -19.90 14.41 14.42
C ARG A 82 -18.71 14.55 13.44
N TRP A 83 -18.90 14.23 12.16
CA TRP A 83 -17.93 14.53 11.10
C TRP A 83 -16.59 13.79 11.22
N GLN A 84 -16.54 12.70 11.99
CA GLN A 84 -15.36 11.84 12.05
C GLN A 84 -15.39 10.86 10.88
N VAL A 85 -14.26 10.76 10.15
CA VAL A 85 -14.09 9.76 9.11
C VAL A 85 -13.71 8.44 9.76
N LEU A 86 -14.53 7.42 9.52
CA LEU A 86 -14.23 6.04 9.87
C LEU A 86 -13.65 5.33 8.65
N THR A 87 -12.55 4.62 8.84
CA THR A 87 -11.91 3.80 7.81
C THR A 87 -11.74 2.37 8.29
N GLY A 88 -11.91 1.41 7.39
CA GLY A 88 -11.72 -0.02 7.65
C GLY A 88 -10.80 -0.65 6.62
N GLY A 89 -9.76 -1.33 7.10
CA GLY A 89 -8.75 -1.98 6.27
C GLY A 89 -7.93 -1.02 5.41
N SER A 90 -6.96 -1.56 4.68
CA SER A 90 -6.16 -0.82 3.70
C SER A 90 -5.92 -1.67 2.45
N PHE A 91 -5.65 -1.05 1.30
CA PHE A 91 -5.28 -1.79 0.10
C PHE A 91 -3.76 -1.91 -0.08
N ARG A 92 -3.35 -3.10 -0.56
CA ARG A 92 -2.09 -3.33 -1.27
C ARG A 92 -2.41 -3.50 -2.76
N ALA A 93 -1.55 -2.98 -3.62
CA ALA A 93 -1.63 -3.19 -5.07
C ALA A 93 -0.40 -3.96 -5.58
N HIS A 94 -0.61 -4.94 -6.45
CA HIS A 94 0.43 -5.59 -7.23
C HIS A 94 0.33 -5.10 -8.68
N VAL A 95 1.41 -4.53 -9.22
CA VAL A 95 1.46 -4.01 -10.59
C VAL A 95 2.52 -4.78 -11.39
N CYS A 96 2.10 -5.45 -12.46
CA CYS A 96 3.01 -6.12 -13.38
C CYS A 96 3.70 -5.12 -14.30
N LEU A 97 5.04 -5.06 -14.25
CA LEU A 97 5.81 -4.17 -15.10
C LEU A 97 5.83 -4.57 -16.58
N THR A 98 5.49 -5.82 -16.90
CA THR A 98 5.49 -6.31 -18.29
C THR A 98 4.17 -6.04 -19.01
N CYS A 99 3.03 -6.35 -18.39
CA CYS A 99 1.72 -6.25 -19.04
C CYS A 99 0.80 -5.18 -18.44
N GLY A 100 1.22 -4.46 -17.39
CA GLY A 100 0.44 -3.42 -16.72
C GLY A 100 -0.74 -3.94 -15.87
N TYR A 101 -0.93 -5.26 -15.79
CA TYR A 101 -1.99 -5.85 -14.99
C TYR A 101 -1.82 -5.48 -13.51
N THR A 102 -2.92 -5.05 -12.90
CA THR A 102 -2.96 -4.58 -11.52
C THR A 102 -4.00 -5.34 -10.72
N GLU A 103 -3.60 -5.87 -9.58
CA GLU A 103 -4.49 -6.51 -8.61
C GLU A 103 -4.45 -5.78 -7.27
N TRP A 104 -5.60 -5.77 -6.60
CA TRP A 104 -5.79 -5.09 -5.33
C TRP A 104 -6.13 -6.13 -4.25
N TYR A 105 -5.42 -6.04 -3.14
CA TYR A 105 -5.53 -6.95 -2.01
C TYR A 105 -5.93 -6.16 -0.78
N ALA A 106 -7.09 -6.48 -0.21
CA ALA A 106 -7.49 -5.95 1.09
C ALA A 106 -6.53 -6.47 2.17
N GLN A 107 -6.09 -5.58 3.03
CA GLN A 107 -5.25 -5.84 4.20
C GLN A 107 -6.00 -5.43 5.47
N GLU A 108 -5.45 -5.83 6.63
CA GLU A 108 -5.98 -5.45 7.94
C GLU A 108 -7.47 -5.84 8.11
N LEU A 109 -7.81 -7.09 7.73
CA LEU A 109 -9.19 -7.57 7.73
C LEU A 109 -9.88 -7.50 9.10
N GLY A 110 -9.12 -7.56 10.20
CA GLY A 110 -9.65 -7.33 11.55
C GLY A 110 -10.13 -5.89 11.76
N ALA A 111 -9.40 -4.90 11.25
CA ALA A 111 -9.82 -3.49 11.27
C ALA A 111 -11.04 -3.27 10.37
N LEU A 112 -11.06 -3.89 9.18
CA LEU A 112 -12.23 -3.87 8.30
C LEU A 112 -13.46 -4.48 8.98
N ALA A 113 -13.33 -5.67 9.58
CA ALA A 113 -14.42 -6.33 10.30
C ALA A 113 -14.98 -5.45 11.44
N ALA A 114 -14.11 -4.73 12.15
CA ALA A 114 -14.50 -3.81 13.21
C ALA A 114 -15.27 -2.56 12.73
N THR A 115 -15.31 -2.30 11.41
CA THR A 115 -16.10 -1.21 10.81
C THR A 115 -17.48 -1.61 10.30
N VAL A 116 -17.73 -2.91 10.16
CA VAL A 116 -19.04 -3.41 9.72
C VAL A 116 -20.14 -2.94 10.66
N GLY A 117 -21.21 -2.37 10.10
CA GLY A 117 -22.32 -1.80 10.87
C GLY A 117 -22.05 -0.43 11.49
N LYS A 118 -20.82 0.10 11.44
CA LYS A 118 -20.49 1.48 11.85
C LYS A 118 -20.49 2.44 10.67
N ILE A 119 -20.03 1.96 9.51
CA ILE A 119 -20.00 2.74 8.27
C ILE A 119 -21.33 2.52 7.53
N PRO A 120 -22.05 3.60 7.16
CA PRO A 120 -23.26 3.48 6.33
C PRO A 120 -22.96 2.72 5.03
N ASN A 121 -23.86 1.83 4.62
CA ASN A 121 -23.75 0.99 3.42
C ASN A 121 -22.63 -0.07 3.45
N VAL A 122 -22.01 -0.33 4.61
CA VAL A 122 -21.06 -1.44 4.79
C VAL A 122 -21.71 -2.52 5.64
N SER A 123 -22.05 -3.65 5.01
CA SER A 123 -22.64 -4.82 5.64
C SER A 123 -21.86 -6.08 5.27
N ALA A 124 -21.66 -6.97 6.24
CA ALA A 124 -21.20 -8.33 5.94
C ALA A 124 -22.34 -9.11 5.25
N VAL A 125 -21.99 -9.85 4.20
CA VAL A 125 -22.91 -10.77 3.53
C VAL A 125 -22.30 -12.15 3.64
N GLU A 126 -23.05 -13.10 4.18
CA GLU A 126 -22.63 -14.50 4.23
C GLU A 126 -22.59 -15.09 2.81
N ALA A 127 -21.55 -15.86 2.53
CA ALA A 127 -21.43 -16.55 1.25
C ALA A 127 -22.42 -17.72 1.20
N ASN A 128 -23.66 -17.45 0.76
CA ASN A 128 -24.70 -18.48 0.54
C ASN A 128 -24.43 -19.28 -0.75
N GLY A 129 -23.27 -19.95 -0.84
CA GLY A 129 -22.92 -20.82 -1.96
C GLY A 129 -22.75 -20.14 -3.33
N ALA A 130 -22.75 -18.79 -3.38
CA ALA A 130 -22.47 -18.05 -4.60
C ALA A 130 -21.02 -18.28 -5.04
N THR A 131 -20.84 -18.56 -6.34
CA THR A 131 -19.51 -18.67 -6.96
C THR A 131 -18.65 -17.47 -6.60
N PRO A 132 -17.38 -17.66 -6.19
CA PRO A 132 -16.49 -16.54 -5.95
C PRO A 132 -16.41 -15.69 -7.21
N TYR A 133 -16.61 -14.38 -7.08
CA TYR A 133 -16.28 -13.43 -8.14
C TYR A 133 -14.80 -13.59 -8.47
N ARG A 134 -14.51 -14.20 -9.63
CA ARG A 134 -13.18 -14.27 -10.24
C ARG A 134 -13.07 -13.21 -11.32
#